data_AF-A0A7C5T3W8-F1
#
_entry.id   AF-A0A7C5T3W8-F1
#
_cell.length_a   1.000
_cell.length_b   1.000
_cell.length_c   1.000
_cell.angle_alpha   90.00
_cell.angle_beta   90.00
_cell.angle_gamma   90.00
#
_symmetry.space_group_name_H-M   'P 1'
#
loop_
_entity.id
_entity.type
_entity.pdbx_description
1 polymer ?
#
loop_
_entity_poly.entity_id
_entity_poly.type
_entity_poly.pdbx_seq_one_letter_code
_entity_poly.pdbx_strand_id
1 'polypeptide(L)'
;MKKRSMPWVGFAAEVPEDSGKEVLESLGLIVIKAVGIVEIKTGRGWVKFRLYEVEGEVEGVAASLAKVLGVPALESGPHLVLGEVSARLWDEGARVAFPDGSSEVIALYTYDGFLDVRMPTTNVKGLKATILVGGKTYELPLNLSDLIEIYSKGQKALEKVEKTATVYGLEKIISKEALEELRRREAEVRIEVDYETGFVLVKEGAKMRVVPLREYFVELLYRGDIEQARKMLDDAPDVAKRGLLEAVREEYRTLKELGDEDRAKTILEVAEKLGLQL
;
A
#
# COMPACT_ATOMS: atom_id res chain seq x y z
N MET A 1 2.54 -17.08 16.22
CA MET A 1 1.36 -16.67 17.01
C MET A 1 0.59 -15.61 16.22
N LYS A 2 -0.67 -15.86 15.84
CA LYS A 2 -1.54 -14.81 15.28
C LYS A 2 -1.72 -13.75 16.37
N LYS A 3 -1.25 -12.52 16.13
CA LYS A 3 -1.48 -11.39 17.03
C LYS A 3 -3.00 -11.17 17.06
N ARG A 4 -3.68 -11.65 18.11
CA ARG A 4 -5.10 -11.33 18.35
C ARG A 4 -5.18 -9.80 18.41
N SER A 5 -6.14 -9.19 17.71
CA SER A 5 -6.41 -7.77 17.87
C SER A 5 -6.67 -7.52 19.36
N MET A 6 -5.87 -6.68 19.99
CA MET A 6 -6.13 -6.33 21.38
C MET A 6 -7.49 -5.63 21.46
N PRO A 7 -8.30 -5.93 22.49
CA PRO A 7 -9.62 -5.37 22.60
C PRO A 7 -9.55 -3.87 22.89
N TRP A 8 -10.58 -3.16 22.46
CA TRP A 8 -10.73 -1.74 22.66
C TRP A 8 -11.96 -1.44 23.49
N VAL A 9 -11.82 -0.46 24.37
CA VAL A 9 -12.93 0.08 25.15
C VAL A 9 -12.89 1.59 25.07
N GLY A 10 -14.05 2.22 25.03
CA GLY A 10 -14.13 3.67 24.97
C GLY A 10 -15.41 4.21 25.57
N PHE A 11 -15.38 5.50 25.86
CA PHE A 11 -16.51 6.27 26.38
C PHE A 11 -16.55 7.63 25.70
N ALA A 12 -17.71 8.29 25.73
CA ALA A 12 -17.90 9.57 25.08
C ALA A 12 -16.79 10.58 25.47
N ALA A 13 -16.25 11.30 24.49
CA ALA A 13 -15.08 12.15 24.67
C ALA A 13 -15.29 13.33 25.65
N GLU A 14 -16.55 13.67 25.93
CA GLU A 14 -16.98 14.66 26.93
C GLU A 14 -16.68 14.26 28.37
N VAL A 15 -16.53 12.96 28.66
CA VAL A 15 -16.10 12.50 29.98
C VAL A 15 -14.62 12.83 30.19
N PRO A 16 -14.23 13.41 31.34
CA PRO A 16 -12.83 13.62 31.69
C PRO A 16 -12.03 12.32 31.64
N GLU A 17 -10.82 12.38 31.12
CA GLU A 17 -9.98 11.20 30.88
C GLU A 17 -9.71 10.40 32.17
N ASP A 18 -9.34 11.08 33.25
CA ASP A 18 -8.99 10.44 34.53
C ASP A 18 -10.20 9.69 35.11
N SER A 19 -11.37 10.33 35.15
CA SER A 19 -12.60 9.72 35.67
C SER A 19 -12.99 8.47 34.88
N GLY A 20 -12.87 8.51 33.55
CA GLY A 20 -13.19 7.34 32.74
C GLY A 20 -12.18 6.20 32.91
N LYS A 21 -10.88 6.50 33.09
CA LYS A 21 -9.86 5.48 33.37
C LYS A 21 -10.05 4.82 34.73
N GLU A 22 -10.37 5.58 35.76
CA GLU A 22 -10.69 5.03 37.09
C GLU A 22 -11.82 4.02 37.02
N VAL A 23 -12.87 4.30 36.23
CA VAL A 23 -13.97 3.35 36.03
C VAL A 23 -13.51 2.11 35.26
N LEU A 24 -12.69 2.24 34.22
CA LEU A 24 -12.13 1.08 33.50
C LEU A 24 -11.34 0.16 34.43
N GLU A 25 -10.47 0.72 35.26
CA GLU A 25 -9.67 -0.03 36.23
C GLU A 25 -10.55 -0.69 37.30
N SER A 26 -11.62 -0.01 37.75
CA SER A 26 -12.59 -0.58 38.69
C SER A 26 -13.37 -1.78 38.12
N LEU A 27 -13.47 -1.88 36.79
CA LEU A 27 -14.06 -3.01 36.07
C LEU A 27 -13.04 -4.13 35.81
N GLY A 28 -11.81 -4.02 36.34
CA GLY A 28 -10.78 -5.05 36.21
C GLY A 28 -10.00 -5.00 34.89
N LEU A 29 -10.07 -3.90 34.15
CA LEU A 29 -9.32 -3.71 32.91
C LEU A 29 -8.00 -2.98 33.16
N ILE A 30 -6.96 -3.38 32.43
CA ILE A 30 -5.68 -2.68 32.43
C ILE A 30 -5.58 -1.86 31.14
N VAL A 31 -5.44 -0.54 31.28
CA VAL A 31 -5.25 0.35 30.12
C VAL A 31 -3.81 0.26 29.62
N ILE A 32 -3.63 -0.23 28.39
CA ILE A 32 -2.31 -0.41 27.76
C ILE A 32 -1.85 0.89 27.10
N LYS A 33 -2.72 1.52 26.31
CA LYS A 33 -2.46 2.81 25.67
C LYS A 33 -3.74 3.50 25.23
N ALA A 34 -3.69 4.82 25.11
CA ALA A 34 -4.70 5.58 24.40
C ALA A 34 -4.57 5.37 22.89
N VAL A 35 -5.69 5.08 22.23
CA VAL A 35 -5.79 5.04 20.76
C VAL A 35 -6.06 6.45 20.22
N GLY A 36 -6.79 7.26 20.98
CA GLY A 36 -7.17 8.63 20.63
C GLY A 36 -8.69 8.81 20.56
N ILE A 37 -9.13 9.88 19.91
CA ILE A 37 -10.55 10.16 19.71
C ILE A 37 -10.97 9.63 18.34
N VAL A 38 -12.04 8.84 18.30
CA VAL A 38 -12.68 8.35 17.07
C VAL A 38 -14.13 8.80 17.02
N GLU A 39 -14.66 8.98 15.80
CA GLU A 39 -16.10 9.20 15.61
C GLU A 39 -16.74 7.94 15.05
N ILE A 40 -17.82 7.47 15.69
CA ILE A 40 -18.57 6.29 15.24
C ILE A 40 -20.00 6.71 14.92
N LYS A 41 -20.48 6.29 13.75
CA LYS A 41 -21.83 6.54 13.27
C LYS A 41 -22.80 5.54 13.90
N THR A 42 -23.58 6.04 14.84
CA THR A 42 -24.63 5.33 15.57
C THR A 42 -26.01 5.55 14.95
N GLY A 43 -27.01 4.79 15.38
CA GLY A 43 -28.42 5.12 15.12
C GLY A 43 -28.85 6.50 15.62
N ARG A 44 -28.08 7.09 16.55
CA ARG A 44 -28.30 8.44 17.13
C ARG A 44 -27.39 9.53 16.51
N GLY A 45 -26.69 9.22 15.43
CA GLY A 45 -25.76 10.13 14.76
C GLY A 45 -24.29 9.84 15.07
N TRP A 46 -23.40 10.79 14.80
CA TRP A 46 -21.98 10.61 15.03
C TRP A 46 -21.63 10.90 16.50
N VAL A 47 -21.00 9.93 17.17
CA VAL A 47 -20.58 10.05 18.56
C VAL A 47 -19.07 9.96 18.64
N LYS A 48 -18.44 10.88 19.39
CA LYS A 48 -17.00 10.90 19.62
C LYS A 48 -16.65 10.06 20.84
N PHE A 49 -15.79 9.06 20.67
CA PHE A 49 -15.31 8.22 21.75
C PHE A 49 -13.82 8.43 21.97
N ARG A 50 -13.42 8.53 23.23
CA ARG A 50 -12.02 8.34 23.62
C ARG A 50 -11.79 6.84 23.75
N LEU A 51 -10.90 6.31 22.92
CA LEU A 51 -10.63 4.87 22.81
C LEU A 51 -9.32 4.50 23.50
N TYR A 52 -9.33 3.34 24.13
CA TYR A 52 -8.17 2.73 24.76
C TYR A 52 -8.02 1.30 24.30
N GLU A 53 -6.76 0.90 24.13
CA GLU A 53 -6.38 -0.49 24.06
C GLU A 53 -6.23 -1.01 25.49
N VAL A 54 -6.91 -2.10 25.80
CA VAL A 54 -6.99 -2.64 27.15
C VAL A 54 -6.64 -4.12 27.18
N GLU A 55 -6.27 -4.61 28.36
CA GLU A 55 -6.14 -6.03 28.67
C GLU A 55 -7.21 -6.42 29.70
N GLY A 56 -7.86 -7.56 29.48
CA GLY A 56 -8.98 -8.07 30.28
C GLY A 56 -10.16 -8.57 29.44
N GLU A 57 -11.20 -9.09 30.11
CA GLU A 57 -12.44 -9.50 29.47
C GLU A 57 -13.32 -8.26 29.22
N VAL A 58 -13.61 -7.98 27.94
CA VAL A 58 -14.31 -6.74 27.54
C VAL A 58 -15.77 -6.96 27.19
N GLU A 59 -16.28 -8.18 27.23
CA GLU A 59 -17.68 -8.46 26.90
C GLU A 59 -18.62 -7.92 27.99
N GLY A 60 -19.54 -7.03 27.61
CA GLY A 60 -20.50 -6.39 28.52
C GLY A 60 -19.96 -5.15 29.25
N VAL A 61 -18.68 -4.82 29.09
CA VAL A 61 -18.07 -3.61 29.68
C VAL A 61 -18.74 -2.33 29.18
N ALA A 62 -19.12 -2.25 27.90
CA ALA A 62 -19.77 -1.08 27.33
C ALA A 62 -21.07 -0.73 28.07
N ALA A 63 -21.89 -1.73 28.40
CA ALA A 63 -23.14 -1.53 29.13
C ALA A 63 -22.90 -1.02 30.55
N SER A 64 -21.91 -1.59 31.24
CA SER A 64 -21.51 -1.16 32.59
C SER A 64 -20.98 0.27 32.58
N LEU A 65 -20.08 0.61 31.66
CA LEU A 65 -19.55 1.96 31.50
C LEU A 65 -20.64 2.97 31.18
N ALA A 66 -21.52 2.66 30.23
CA ALA A 66 -22.57 3.59 29.82
C ALA A 66 -23.51 3.94 30.97
N LYS A 67 -23.81 2.95 31.83
CA LYS A 67 -24.61 3.13 33.04
C LYS A 67 -23.89 3.93 34.13
N VAL A 68 -22.62 3.63 34.40
CA VAL A 68 -21.84 4.28 35.47
C VAL A 68 -21.51 5.73 35.11
N LEU A 69 -21.11 5.98 33.87
CA LEU A 69 -20.70 7.31 33.41
C LEU A 69 -21.87 8.15 32.89
N GLY A 70 -23.04 7.54 32.65
CA GLY A 70 -24.21 8.25 32.14
C GLY A 70 -24.05 8.75 30.69
N VAL A 71 -23.11 8.20 29.93
CA VAL A 71 -22.82 8.57 28.53
C VAL A 71 -22.73 7.33 27.63
N PRO A 72 -22.77 7.46 26.29
CA PRO A 72 -22.46 6.34 25.42
C PRO A 72 -21.06 5.76 25.69
N ALA A 73 -20.96 4.44 25.69
CA ALA A 73 -19.70 3.72 25.80
C ALA A 73 -19.65 2.58 24.79
N LEU A 74 -18.45 2.06 24.53
CA LEU A 74 -18.25 1.00 23.55
C LEU A 74 -17.21 -0.02 24.01
N GLU A 75 -17.36 -1.23 23.48
CA GLU A 75 -16.39 -2.31 23.57
C GLU A 75 -16.19 -2.92 22.17
N SER A 76 -14.98 -3.37 21.89
CA SER A 76 -14.60 -4.08 20.67
C SER A 76 -13.62 -5.17 21.04
N GLY A 77 -13.78 -6.36 20.47
CA GLY A 77 -12.93 -7.48 20.81
C GLY A 77 -13.23 -8.71 19.95
N PRO A 78 -12.55 -9.83 20.21
CA PRO A 78 -12.73 -11.08 19.44
C PRO A 78 -14.16 -11.63 19.47
N HIS A 79 -14.98 -11.24 20.44
CA HIS A 79 -16.40 -11.61 20.54
C HIS A 79 -17.29 -10.86 19.54
N LEU A 80 -16.79 -9.84 18.86
CA LEU A 80 -17.52 -9.00 17.92
C LEU A 80 -16.95 -9.12 16.50
N VAL A 81 -16.77 -10.35 16.03
CA VAL A 81 -16.49 -10.64 14.63
C VAL A 81 -17.83 -10.84 13.90
N LEU A 82 -18.04 -10.05 12.85
CA LEU A 82 -19.24 -10.07 12.04
C LEU A 82 -18.92 -10.72 10.68
N GLY A 83 -19.74 -11.71 10.28
CA GLY A 83 -19.52 -12.47 9.05
C GLY A 83 -18.65 -13.72 9.26
N GLU A 84 -18.24 -14.33 8.14
CA GLU A 84 -17.54 -15.62 8.15
C GLU A 84 -16.03 -15.46 7.94
N VAL A 85 -15.25 -15.71 8.99
CA VAL A 85 -13.77 -15.71 8.91
C VAL A 85 -13.25 -16.73 7.89
N SER A 86 -13.97 -17.83 7.66
CA SER A 86 -13.67 -18.85 6.64
C SER A 86 -13.67 -18.29 5.23
N ALA A 87 -14.49 -17.28 4.95
CA ALA A 87 -14.53 -16.60 3.64
C ALA A 87 -13.33 -15.65 3.42
N ARG A 88 -12.43 -15.53 4.41
CA ARG A 88 -11.31 -14.57 4.44
C ARG A 88 -11.75 -13.11 4.33
N LEU A 89 -13.02 -12.82 4.60
CA LEU A 89 -13.56 -11.47 4.60
C LEU A 89 -14.54 -11.37 5.76
N TRP A 90 -14.25 -10.51 6.73
CA TRP A 90 -15.11 -10.30 7.89
C TRP A 90 -14.98 -8.86 8.37
N ASP A 91 -15.99 -8.42 9.13
CA ASP A 91 -15.91 -7.15 9.82
C ASP A 91 -15.56 -7.36 11.29
N GLU A 92 -14.73 -6.47 11.83
CA GLU A 92 -14.49 -6.33 13.26
C GLU A 92 -15.40 -5.23 13.77
N GLY A 93 -16.29 -5.57 14.70
CA GLY A 93 -17.32 -4.67 15.22
C GLY A 93 -17.02 -4.14 16.62
N ALA A 94 -17.74 -3.09 16.98
CA ALA A 94 -17.89 -2.62 18.34
C ALA A 94 -19.36 -2.65 18.76
N ARG A 95 -19.61 -3.03 20.00
CA ARG A 95 -20.92 -2.83 20.63
C ARG A 95 -20.90 -1.47 21.29
N VAL A 96 -21.79 -0.59 20.86
CA VAL A 96 -22.04 0.71 21.48
C VAL A 96 -23.26 0.55 22.39
N ALA A 97 -23.10 0.89 23.66
CA ALA A 97 -24.17 0.89 24.65
C ALA A 97 -24.51 2.33 25.05
N PHE A 98 -25.80 2.58 25.26
CA PHE A 98 -26.33 3.88 25.66
C PHE A 98 -26.79 3.86 27.13
N PRO A 99 -26.86 5.03 27.80
CA PRO A 99 -27.27 5.13 29.20
C PRO A 99 -28.68 4.62 29.50
N ASP A 100 -29.55 4.58 28.48
CA ASP A 100 -30.91 4.05 28.59
C ASP A 100 -30.99 2.52 28.51
N GLY A 101 -29.83 1.84 28.43
CA GLY A 101 -29.72 0.39 28.38
C GLY A 101 -29.85 -0.20 26.97
N SER A 102 -30.15 0.60 25.95
CA SER A 102 -30.10 0.13 24.56
C SER A 102 -28.66 -0.05 24.09
N SER A 103 -28.46 -0.91 23.09
CA SER A 103 -27.16 -1.08 22.44
C SER A 103 -27.30 -1.46 20.97
N GLU A 104 -26.24 -1.23 20.22
CA GLU A 104 -26.13 -1.61 18.81
C GLU A 104 -24.70 -2.08 18.49
N VAL A 105 -24.56 -2.92 17.47
CA VAL A 105 -23.26 -3.40 17.01
C VAL A 105 -22.93 -2.74 15.67
N ILE A 106 -21.75 -2.13 15.59
CA ILE A 106 -21.31 -1.32 14.46
C ILE A 106 -19.99 -1.88 13.94
N ALA A 107 -19.92 -2.18 12.65
CA ALA A 107 -18.68 -2.60 11.99
C ALA A 107 -17.67 -1.43 12.00
N LEU A 108 -16.51 -1.65 12.61
CA LEU A 108 -15.42 -0.66 12.68
C LEU A 108 -14.41 -0.83 11.56
N TYR A 109 -14.00 -2.07 11.31
CA TYR A 109 -13.08 -2.45 10.25
C TYR A 109 -13.64 -3.56 9.40
N THR A 110 -13.30 -3.56 8.12
CA THR A 110 -13.35 -4.72 7.25
C THR A 110 -11.95 -5.30 7.13
N TYR A 111 -11.80 -6.58 7.43
CA TYR A 111 -10.58 -7.33 7.21
C TYR A 111 -10.70 -8.17 5.94
N ASP A 112 -9.80 -7.90 4.99
CA ASP A 112 -9.64 -8.64 3.74
C ASP A 112 -8.39 -9.51 3.83
N GLY A 113 -8.61 -10.80 4.05
CA GLY A 113 -7.56 -11.81 4.17
C GLY A 113 -7.02 -12.33 2.84
N PHE A 114 -7.52 -11.85 1.69
CA PHE A 114 -6.85 -12.09 0.40
C PHE A 114 -5.73 -11.08 0.18
N LEU A 115 -5.94 -9.85 0.63
CA LEU A 115 -4.97 -8.76 0.53
C LEU A 115 -4.23 -8.50 1.85
N ASP A 116 -4.60 -9.17 2.94
CA ASP A 116 -4.18 -8.88 4.33
C ASP A 116 -4.26 -7.38 4.67
N VAL A 117 -5.41 -6.79 4.35
CA VAL A 117 -5.71 -5.38 4.57
C VAL A 117 -6.82 -5.27 5.61
N ARG A 118 -6.69 -4.29 6.50
CA ARG A 118 -7.69 -3.92 7.50
C ARG A 118 -8.10 -2.48 7.25
N MET A 119 -9.29 -2.27 6.70
CA MET A 119 -9.81 -0.96 6.31
C MET A 119 -10.90 -0.49 7.27
N PRO A 120 -10.86 0.75 7.81
CA PRO A 120 -11.97 1.33 8.53
C PRO A 120 -13.21 1.38 7.63
N THR A 121 -14.38 1.09 8.19
CA THR A 121 -15.64 1.21 7.45
C THR A 121 -16.07 2.68 7.31
N THR A 122 -17.10 2.92 6.51
CA THR A 122 -17.72 4.24 6.39
C THR A 122 -18.43 4.70 7.67
N ASN A 123 -18.59 3.83 8.67
CA ASN A 123 -19.18 4.16 9.95
C ASN A 123 -18.17 4.76 10.94
N VAL A 124 -16.89 4.86 10.58
CA VAL A 124 -15.85 5.33 11.51
C VAL A 124 -14.97 6.41 10.90
N LYS A 125 -14.57 7.39 11.72
CA LYS A 125 -13.53 8.36 11.43
C LYS A 125 -12.47 8.35 12.53
N GLY A 126 -11.22 8.63 12.15
CA GLY A 126 -10.08 8.69 13.08
C GLY A 126 -9.36 7.36 13.29
N LEU A 127 -9.87 6.26 12.74
CA LEU A 127 -9.16 4.98 12.69
C LEU A 127 -8.27 4.89 11.45
N LYS A 128 -7.06 4.35 11.63
CA LYS A 128 -6.11 4.12 10.53
C LYS A 128 -6.30 2.75 9.91
N ALA A 129 -6.16 2.68 8.59
CA ALA A 129 -6.09 1.44 7.85
C ALA A 129 -4.69 0.83 7.95
N THR A 130 -4.58 -0.48 7.75
CA THR A 130 -3.28 -1.18 7.76
C THR A 130 -3.21 -2.28 6.71
N ILE A 131 -2.01 -2.58 6.22
CA ILE A 131 -1.72 -3.71 5.34
C ILE A 131 -0.55 -4.55 5.87
N LEU A 132 -0.62 -5.88 5.77
CA LEU A 132 0.49 -6.77 6.08
C LEU A 132 1.26 -7.12 4.80
N VAL A 133 2.51 -6.68 4.67
CA VAL A 133 3.36 -7.00 3.51
C VAL A 133 4.66 -7.63 3.99
N GLY A 134 5.00 -8.82 3.47
CA GLY A 134 6.25 -9.50 3.83
C GLY A 134 6.43 -9.74 5.33
N GLY A 135 5.34 -9.96 6.07
CA GLY A 135 5.36 -10.18 7.53
C GLY A 135 5.42 -8.90 8.39
N LYS A 136 5.47 -7.71 7.78
CA LYS A 136 5.42 -6.41 8.48
C LYS A 136 4.08 -5.71 8.24
N THR A 137 3.49 -5.15 9.29
CA THR A 137 2.29 -4.33 9.21
C THR A 137 2.67 -2.88 8.94
N TYR A 138 2.03 -2.27 7.95
CA TYR A 138 2.18 -0.88 7.58
C TYR A 138 0.87 -0.14 7.82
N GLU A 139 0.95 1.09 8.29
CA GLU A 139 -0.21 1.99 8.31
C GLU A 139 -0.45 2.54 6.90
N LEU A 140 -1.72 2.68 6.54
CA LEU A 140 -2.14 3.24 5.26
C LEU A 140 -2.65 4.67 5.45
N PRO A 141 -2.41 5.57 4.47
CA PRO A 141 -1.71 5.33 3.22
C PRO A 141 -0.18 5.22 3.38
N LEU A 142 0.46 4.38 2.56
CA LEU A 142 1.91 4.15 2.56
C LEU A 142 2.67 5.40 2.13
N ASN A 143 3.72 5.74 2.87
CA ASN A 143 4.66 6.81 2.47
C ASN A 143 5.77 6.25 1.56
N LEU A 144 6.62 7.13 1.02
CA LEU A 144 7.72 6.73 0.14
C LEU A 144 8.71 5.75 0.79
N SER A 145 9.02 5.94 2.07
CA SER A 145 9.93 5.05 2.81
C SER A 145 9.35 3.64 2.91
N ASP A 146 8.04 3.54 3.15
CA ASP A 146 7.35 2.25 3.19
C ASP A 146 7.41 1.55 1.83
N LEU A 147 7.19 2.29 0.73
CA LEU A 147 7.26 1.75 -0.62
C LEU A 147 8.66 1.26 -0.99
N ILE A 148 9.71 2.02 -0.65
CA ILE A 148 11.11 1.61 -0.87
C ILE A 148 11.42 0.33 -0.09
N GLU A 149 10.98 0.26 1.18
CA GLU A 149 11.17 -0.95 1.98
C GLU A 149 10.42 -2.13 1.37
N ILE A 150 9.17 -1.95 0.95
CA ILE A 150 8.37 -3.01 0.32
C ILE A 150 9.03 -3.48 -0.99
N TYR A 151 9.51 -2.55 -1.81
CA TYR A 151 10.24 -2.86 -3.04
C TYR A 151 11.48 -3.72 -2.78
N SER A 152 12.24 -3.43 -1.71
CA SER A 152 13.42 -4.21 -1.32
C SER A 152 13.11 -5.67 -0.94
N LYS A 153 11.84 -5.98 -0.61
CA LYS A 153 11.37 -7.34 -0.30
C LYS A 153 11.02 -8.15 -1.56
N GLY A 154 11.14 -7.56 -2.75
CA GLY A 154 10.97 -8.22 -4.05
C GLY A 154 9.60 -8.04 -4.68
N GLN A 155 9.49 -8.44 -5.96
CA GLN A 155 8.35 -8.17 -6.84
C GLN A 155 6.99 -8.62 -6.27
N LYS A 156 6.92 -9.77 -5.60
CA LYS A 156 5.67 -10.27 -4.98
C LYS A 156 5.10 -9.33 -3.92
N ALA A 157 5.97 -8.62 -3.20
CA ALA A 157 5.56 -7.66 -2.17
C ALA A 157 4.96 -6.40 -2.81
N LEU A 158 5.53 -5.94 -3.93
CA LEU A 158 5.03 -4.81 -4.70
C LEU A 158 3.69 -5.14 -5.38
N GLU A 159 3.59 -6.30 -6.02
CA GLU A 159 2.36 -6.77 -6.69
C GLU A 159 1.15 -6.79 -5.72
N LYS A 160 1.40 -7.10 -4.45
CA LYS A 160 0.37 -7.04 -3.41
C LYS A 160 -0.15 -5.61 -3.16
N VAL A 161 0.74 -4.63 -3.13
CA VAL A 161 0.38 -3.21 -2.97
C VAL A 161 -0.42 -2.74 -4.18
N GLU A 162 0.00 -3.11 -5.39
CA GLU A 162 -0.70 -2.77 -6.65
C GLU A 162 -2.12 -3.35 -6.71
N LYS A 163 -2.26 -4.65 -6.40
CA LYS A 163 -3.58 -5.29 -6.30
C LYS A 163 -4.47 -4.61 -5.28
N THR A 164 -3.92 -4.27 -4.12
CA THR A 164 -4.65 -3.56 -3.08
C THR A 164 -5.11 -2.18 -3.54
N ALA A 165 -4.23 -1.41 -4.20
CA ALA A 165 -4.55 -0.10 -4.77
C ALA A 165 -5.64 -0.19 -5.84
N THR A 166 -5.65 -1.26 -6.64
CA THR A 166 -6.68 -1.53 -7.64
C THR A 166 -8.05 -1.74 -7.00
N VAL A 167 -8.12 -2.46 -5.87
CA VAL A 167 -9.39 -2.80 -5.19
C VAL A 167 -9.92 -1.62 -4.36
N TYR A 168 -9.07 -0.99 -3.54
CA TYR A 168 -9.50 0.03 -2.57
C TYR A 168 -9.31 1.47 -3.06
N GLY A 169 -8.61 1.66 -4.17
CA GLY A 169 -8.26 2.97 -4.73
C GLY A 169 -6.87 3.44 -4.32
N LEU A 170 -6.12 3.96 -5.30
CA LEU A 170 -4.73 4.37 -5.15
C LEU A 170 -4.50 5.33 -3.98
N GLU A 171 -5.33 6.36 -3.84
CA GLU A 171 -5.17 7.41 -2.82
C GLU A 171 -5.39 6.91 -1.38
N LYS A 172 -6.06 5.78 -1.19
CA LYS A 172 -6.22 5.16 0.14
C LYS A 172 -5.02 4.31 0.52
N ILE A 173 -4.27 3.83 -0.47
CA ILE A 173 -3.17 2.89 -0.28
C ILE A 173 -1.82 3.59 -0.31
N ILE A 174 -1.64 4.61 -1.16
CA ILE A 174 -0.39 5.37 -1.30
C ILE A 174 -0.65 6.84 -1.01
N SER A 175 0.23 7.46 -0.21
CA SER A 175 0.07 8.84 0.20
C SER A 175 0.25 9.78 -1.00
N LYS A 176 -0.40 10.94 -0.96
CA LYS A 176 -0.31 11.91 -2.07
C LYS A 176 1.13 12.37 -2.27
N GLU A 177 1.85 12.59 -1.18
CA GLU A 177 3.25 13.01 -1.18
C GLU A 177 4.14 11.93 -1.83
N ALA A 178 3.89 10.65 -1.54
CA ALA A 178 4.61 9.55 -2.16
C ALA A 178 4.33 9.45 -3.67
N LEU A 179 3.05 9.61 -4.08
CA LEU A 179 2.68 9.63 -5.50
C LEU A 179 3.32 10.80 -6.25
N GLU A 180 3.35 11.99 -5.65
CA GLU A 180 3.98 13.16 -6.25
C GLU A 180 5.49 12.99 -6.40
N GLU A 181 6.16 12.43 -5.39
CA GLU A 181 7.60 12.17 -5.44
C GLU A 181 7.96 11.09 -6.47
N LEU A 182 7.15 10.03 -6.57
CA LEU A 182 7.32 9.01 -7.62
C LEU A 182 7.17 9.63 -9.01
N ARG A 183 6.16 10.47 -9.22
CA ARG A 183 5.96 11.22 -10.47
C ARG A 183 7.09 12.19 -10.76
N ARG A 184 7.66 12.84 -9.74
CA ARG A 184 8.83 13.72 -9.91
C ARG A 184 10.05 12.94 -10.35
N ARG A 185 10.31 11.77 -9.76
CA ARG A 185 11.43 10.90 -10.15
C ARG A 185 11.27 10.36 -11.57
N GLU A 186 10.05 10.00 -11.97
CA GLU A 186 9.73 9.69 -13.37
C GLU A 186 9.98 10.90 -14.28
N ALA A 187 9.52 12.08 -13.89
CA ALA A 187 9.67 13.30 -14.69
C ALA A 187 11.10 13.86 -14.74
N GLU A 188 11.96 13.49 -13.78
CA GLU A 188 13.40 13.82 -13.78
C GLU A 188 14.19 12.96 -14.77
N VAL A 189 13.66 11.83 -15.23
CA VAL A 189 14.23 11.04 -16.33
C VAL A 189 13.47 11.36 -17.61
N ARG A 190 13.91 12.39 -18.36
CA ARG A 190 13.36 12.69 -19.69
C ARG A 190 14.25 12.09 -20.76
N ILE A 191 13.66 11.24 -21.59
CA ILE A 191 14.29 10.66 -22.77
C ILE A 191 13.63 11.29 -23.99
N GLU A 192 14.37 12.13 -24.70
CA GLU A 192 13.97 12.70 -25.98
C GLU A 192 14.76 12.01 -27.09
N VAL A 193 14.05 11.40 -28.04
CA VAL A 193 14.67 10.66 -29.14
C VAL A 193 14.52 11.47 -30.42
N ASP A 194 15.66 11.85 -31.00
CA ASP A 194 15.72 12.48 -32.32
C ASP A 194 16.17 11.45 -33.35
N TYR A 195 15.19 10.89 -34.06
CA TYR A 195 15.43 9.90 -35.10
C TYR A 195 16.03 10.49 -36.38
N GLU A 196 15.90 11.80 -36.60
CA GLU A 196 16.47 12.47 -37.77
C GLU A 196 17.97 12.66 -37.60
N THR A 197 18.40 13.12 -36.42
CA THR A 197 19.82 13.33 -36.12
C THR A 197 20.50 12.08 -35.55
N GLY A 198 19.74 11.08 -35.10
CA GLY A 198 20.27 9.81 -34.61
C GLY A 198 20.83 9.90 -33.19
N PHE A 199 20.28 10.78 -32.35
CA PHE A 199 20.70 10.96 -30.96
C PHE A 199 19.54 10.82 -29.98
N VAL A 200 19.89 10.46 -28.76
CA VAL A 200 19.00 10.41 -27.61
C VAL A 200 19.52 11.37 -26.55
N LEU A 201 18.67 12.31 -26.17
CA LEU A 201 18.87 13.19 -25.04
C LEU A 201 18.32 12.52 -23.80
N VAL A 202 19.23 12.11 -22.91
CA VAL A 202 18.87 11.55 -21.61
C VAL A 202 19.12 12.62 -20.57
N LYS A 203 18.04 13.15 -20.01
CA LYS A 203 18.08 14.07 -18.87
C LYS A 203 17.76 13.28 -17.62
N GLU A 204 18.69 13.22 -16.69
CA GLU A 204 18.55 12.63 -15.36
C GLU A 204 18.76 13.75 -14.33
N GLY A 205 17.66 14.35 -13.87
CA GLY A 205 17.69 15.52 -12.99
C GLY A 205 18.38 16.73 -13.63
N ALA A 206 19.52 17.15 -13.07
CA ALA A 206 20.33 18.26 -13.59
C ALA A 206 21.38 17.83 -14.63
N LYS A 207 21.62 16.52 -14.80
CA LYS A 207 22.59 16.00 -15.77
C LYS A 207 21.90 15.74 -17.09
N MET A 208 22.50 16.23 -18.16
CA MET A 208 22.07 15.97 -19.53
C MET A 208 23.22 15.27 -20.24
N ARG A 209 22.94 14.11 -20.82
CA ARG A 209 23.86 13.43 -21.73
C ARG A 209 23.18 13.22 -23.08
N VAL A 210 23.97 13.39 -24.13
CA VAL A 210 23.59 13.06 -25.50
C VAL A 210 24.28 11.75 -25.83
N VAL A 211 23.50 10.76 -26.25
CA VAL A 211 23.98 9.41 -26.57
C VAL A 211 23.57 9.08 -28.00
N PRO A 212 24.42 8.46 -28.82
CA PRO A 212 24.00 7.95 -30.12
C PRO A 212 22.81 6.99 -30.00
N LEU A 213 21.85 7.11 -30.90
CA LEU A 213 20.59 6.35 -30.88
C LEU A 213 20.81 4.84 -30.83
N ARG A 214 21.74 4.34 -31.65
CA ARG A 214 22.10 2.92 -31.72
C ARG A 214 22.70 2.41 -30.41
N GLU A 215 23.64 3.17 -29.85
CA GLU A 215 24.30 2.84 -28.58
C GLU A 215 23.30 2.84 -27.41
N TYR A 216 22.45 3.87 -27.34
CA TYR A 216 21.44 3.96 -26.29
C TYR A 216 20.44 2.80 -26.38
N PHE A 217 20.05 2.40 -27.59
CA PHE A 217 19.16 1.27 -27.79
C PHE A 217 19.77 -0.04 -27.29
N VAL A 218 21.04 -0.30 -27.60
CA VAL A 218 21.79 -1.46 -27.08
C VAL A 218 21.93 -1.37 -25.55
N GLU A 219 22.16 -0.18 -25.01
CA GLU A 219 22.21 0.07 -23.56
C GLU A 219 20.89 -0.32 -22.86
N LEU A 220 19.73 -0.02 -23.46
CA LEU A 220 18.43 -0.45 -22.94
C LEU A 220 18.30 -1.98 -22.89
N LEU A 221 18.80 -2.68 -23.91
CA LEU A 221 18.77 -4.15 -23.93
C LEU A 221 19.62 -4.75 -22.81
N TYR A 222 20.81 -4.20 -22.57
CA TYR A 222 21.67 -4.62 -21.47
C TYR A 222 21.05 -4.37 -20.09
N ARG A 223 20.27 -3.29 -19.95
CA ARG A 223 19.54 -2.96 -18.72
C ARG A 223 18.26 -3.77 -18.53
N GLY A 224 17.83 -4.52 -19.56
CA GLY A 224 16.57 -5.25 -19.54
C GLY A 224 15.32 -4.36 -19.62
N ASP A 225 15.46 -3.11 -20.09
CA ASP A 225 14.36 -2.16 -20.21
C ASP A 225 13.59 -2.37 -21.53
N ILE A 226 12.82 -3.46 -21.55
CA ILE A 226 12.13 -3.95 -22.76
C ILE A 226 11.02 -3.00 -23.20
N GLU A 227 10.33 -2.34 -22.26
CA GLU A 227 9.22 -1.44 -22.60
C GLU A 227 9.73 -0.19 -23.33
N GLN A 228 10.79 0.44 -22.81
CA GLN A 228 11.38 1.61 -23.45
C GLN A 228 12.00 1.26 -24.81
N ALA A 229 12.68 0.10 -24.92
CA ALA A 229 13.21 -0.39 -26.18
C ALA A 229 12.10 -0.66 -27.22
N ARG A 230 10.99 -1.30 -26.81
CA ARG A 230 9.84 -1.54 -27.69
C ARG A 230 9.24 -0.23 -28.18
N LYS A 231 9.01 0.72 -27.28
CA LYS A 231 8.51 2.05 -27.62
C LYS A 231 9.42 2.74 -28.66
N MET A 232 10.74 2.68 -28.45
CA MET A 232 11.70 3.25 -29.41
C MET A 232 11.63 2.61 -30.80
N LEU A 233 11.36 1.30 -30.90
CA LEU A 233 11.18 0.60 -32.19
C LEU A 233 9.84 0.92 -32.87
N ASP A 234 8.79 1.15 -32.09
CA ASP A 234 7.45 1.43 -32.59
C ASP A 234 7.34 2.88 -33.10
N ASP A 235 7.98 3.82 -32.39
CA ASP A 235 7.99 5.24 -32.76
C ASP A 235 9.04 5.57 -33.86
N ALA A 236 9.98 4.66 -34.14
CA ALA A 236 11.05 4.88 -35.10
C ALA A 236 10.56 4.86 -36.57
N PRO A 237 10.97 5.83 -37.41
CA PRO A 237 10.83 5.74 -38.86
C PRO A 237 11.58 4.52 -39.43
N ASP A 238 11.15 4.00 -40.58
CA ASP A 238 11.69 2.77 -41.19
C ASP A 238 13.22 2.76 -41.37
N VAL A 239 13.83 3.93 -41.62
CA VAL A 239 15.29 4.07 -41.75
C VAL A 239 15.97 3.91 -40.39
N ALA A 240 15.49 4.59 -39.36
CA ALA A 240 16.04 4.51 -38.01
C ALA A 240 15.79 3.12 -37.40
N LYS A 241 14.61 2.55 -37.62
CA LYS A 241 14.25 1.19 -37.18
C LYS A 241 15.22 0.16 -37.72
N ARG A 242 15.55 0.20 -39.02
CA ARG A 242 16.57 -0.68 -39.62
C ARG A 242 17.94 -0.49 -38.96
N GLY A 243 18.35 0.76 -38.71
CA GLY A 243 19.61 1.06 -38.03
C GLY A 243 19.68 0.53 -36.59
N LEU A 244 18.57 0.57 -35.84
CA LEU A 244 18.48 -0.02 -34.51
C LEU A 244 18.63 -1.54 -34.56
N LEU A 245 17.94 -2.20 -35.48
CA LEU A 245 18.04 -3.67 -35.65
C LEU A 245 19.43 -4.11 -36.08
N GLU A 246 20.07 -3.36 -36.96
CA GLU A 246 21.44 -3.60 -37.39
C GLU A 246 22.40 -3.49 -36.20
N ALA A 247 22.26 -2.47 -35.34
CA ALA A 247 23.09 -2.31 -34.15
C ALA A 247 23.00 -3.52 -33.20
N VAL A 248 21.81 -4.10 -33.00
CA VAL A 248 21.68 -5.31 -32.16
C VAL A 248 22.37 -6.52 -32.79
N ARG A 249 22.28 -6.66 -34.12
CA ARG A 249 22.95 -7.75 -34.85
C ARG A 249 24.47 -7.61 -34.82
N GLU A 250 24.96 -6.38 -35.00
CA GLU A 250 26.38 -6.06 -34.90
C GLU A 250 26.91 -6.39 -33.51
N GLU A 251 26.23 -5.90 -32.47
CA GLU A 251 26.60 -6.16 -31.08
C GLU A 251 26.62 -7.66 -30.76
N TYR A 252 25.59 -8.41 -31.19
CA TYR A 252 25.53 -9.85 -31.01
C TYR A 252 26.72 -10.58 -31.69
N ARG A 253 27.06 -10.20 -32.92
CA ARG A 253 28.21 -10.77 -33.64
C ARG A 253 29.52 -10.45 -32.95
N THR A 254 29.71 -9.21 -32.52
CA THR A 254 30.92 -8.77 -31.81
C THR A 254 31.10 -9.55 -30.50
N LEU A 255 30.04 -9.74 -29.71
CA LEU A 255 30.11 -10.54 -28.48
C LEU A 255 30.48 -12.00 -28.76
N LYS A 256 29.93 -12.58 -29.83
CA LYS A 256 30.28 -13.94 -30.28
C LYS A 256 31.74 -14.05 -30.70
N GLU A 257 32.27 -13.07 -31.42
CA GLU A 257 33.67 -13.01 -31.84
C GLU A 257 34.63 -12.83 -30.66
N LEU A 258 34.22 -12.07 -29.63
CA LEU A 258 34.97 -11.85 -28.40
C LEU A 258 34.89 -13.03 -27.41
N GLY A 259 34.03 -14.02 -27.67
CA GLY A 259 33.83 -15.18 -26.80
C GLY A 259 33.01 -14.88 -25.53
N ASP A 260 32.28 -13.76 -25.48
CA ASP A 260 31.42 -13.39 -24.35
C ASP A 260 30.02 -14.02 -24.54
N GLU A 261 29.95 -15.33 -24.31
CA GLU A 261 28.73 -16.12 -24.56
C GLU A 261 27.55 -15.74 -23.67
N ASP A 262 27.81 -15.32 -22.43
CA ASP A 262 26.78 -14.95 -21.45
C ASP A 262 26.05 -13.67 -21.88
N ARG A 263 26.79 -12.65 -22.33
CA ARG A 263 26.18 -11.41 -22.85
C ARG A 263 25.51 -11.62 -24.20
N ALA A 264 26.11 -12.43 -25.08
CA ALA A 264 25.49 -12.77 -26.37
C ALA A 264 24.13 -13.45 -26.18
N LYS A 265 24.02 -14.35 -25.20
CA LYS A 265 22.76 -15.00 -24.83
C LYS A 265 21.73 -14.01 -24.28
N THR A 266 22.17 -13.07 -23.44
CA THR A 266 21.30 -12.03 -22.88
C THR A 266 20.69 -11.16 -23.99
N ILE A 267 21.50 -10.71 -24.96
CA ILE A 267 21.00 -9.93 -26.10
C ILE A 267 20.02 -10.75 -26.94
N LEU A 268 20.32 -12.04 -27.18
CA LEU A 268 19.43 -12.92 -27.95
C LEU A 268 18.06 -13.05 -27.29
N GLU A 269 18.01 -13.32 -25.98
CA GLU A 269 16.77 -13.48 -25.23
C GLU A 269 15.93 -12.19 -25.21
N VAL A 270 16.58 -11.03 -25.09
CA VAL A 270 15.88 -9.73 -25.11
C VAL A 270 15.39 -9.40 -26.52
N ALA A 271 16.18 -9.68 -27.56
CA ALA A 271 15.79 -9.47 -28.94
C ALA A 271 14.60 -10.35 -29.36
N GLU A 272 14.56 -11.61 -28.93
CA GLU A 272 13.41 -12.50 -29.15
C GLU A 272 12.14 -11.95 -28.50
N LYS A 273 12.23 -11.42 -27.28
CA LYS A 273 11.10 -10.77 -26.58
C LYS A 273 10.60 -9.51 -27.29
N LEU A 274 11.45 -8.87 -28.10
CA LEU A 274 11.11 -7.74 -28.96
C LEU A 274 10.61 -8.18 -30.35
N GLY A 275 10.54 -9.48 -30.63
CA GLY A 275 10.12 -10.02 -31.92
C GLY A 275 11.18 -9.92 -33.01
N LEU A 276 12.45 -9.77 -32.62
CA LEU A 276 13.57 -9.61 -33.54
C LEU A 276 14.22 -10.96 -33.85
N GLN A 277 14.56 -11.18 -35.13
CA GLN A 277 15.40 -12.30 -35.55
C GLN A 277 16.82 -11.79 -35.79
N LEU A 278 17.75 -12.23 -34.94
CA LEU A 278 19.18 -11.89 -34.99
C LEU A 278 19.99 -12.88 -35.83
#